data_AF-A0A2P5XLV2-F1
#
_entry.id   AF-A0A2P5XLV2-F1
#
_cell.length_a   1.000
_cell.length_b   1.000
_cell.length_c   1.000
_cell.angle_alpha   90.00
_cell.angle_beta   90.00
_cell.angle_gamma   90.00
#
_symmetry.space_group_name_H-M   'P 1'
#
loop_
_entity.id
_entity.type
_entity.pdbx_description
1 polymer ?
#
loop_
_entity_poly.entity_id
_entity_poly.type
_entity_poly.pdbx_seq_one_letter_code
_entity_poly.pdbx_strand_id
1 'polypeptide(L)'
;MKKYSDMGVSTKQTPFEVAEASDVVITMLPSSSHVLNVYNGPDGLLQGGDLLTPQLFIDSSTIDPQTSRKLAVSVSNCILKEKKENWENPVMLDAPVSGGVVAAEAGSLTFMVGGSEDVYLAAKSLLLSMGKNTIFCGGPGNGSVAKICNNLAMAISMLGLSEALALGQSLGITASTLTKIFNSSSARCWSRY
;
A
#
# COMPACT_ATOMS: atom_id res chain seq x y z
N MET A 1 17.61 -6.91 8.90
CA MET A 1 17.49 -8.39 8.89
C MET A 1 17.54 -8.99 10.29
N LYS A 2 18.58 -8.75 11.12
CA LYS A 2 18.71 -9.35 12.47
C LYS A 2 17.44 -9.33 13.33
N LYS A 3 16.77 -8.17 13.47
CA LYS A 3 15.55 -8.05 14.29
C LYS A 3 14.47 -9.11 13.97
N TYR A 4 14.21 -9.40 12.70
CA TYR A 4 13.15 -10.34 12.31
C TYR A 4 13.64 -11.79 12.25
N SER A 5 14.90 -12.03 11.88
CA SER A 5 15.49 -13.37 11.97
C SER A 5 15.53 -13.86 13.41
N ASP A 6 15.81 -12.97 14.37
CA ASP A 6 15.81 -13.29 15.81
C ASP A 6 14.40 -13.61 16.33
N MET A 7 13.36 -13.17 15.62
CA MET A 7 11.95 -13.51 15.88
C MET A 7 11.51 -14.78 15.14
N GLY A 8 12.42 -15.48 14.46
CA GLY A 8 12.14 -16.72 13.72
C GLY A 8 11.61 -16.52 12.29
N VAL A 9 11.61 -15.30 11.78
CA VAL A 9 11.21 -15.03 10.38
C VAL A 9 12.35 -15.41 9.45
N SER A 10 12.09 -16.29 8.48
CA SER A 10 13.05 -16.62 7.43
C SER A 10 13.36 -15.39 6.57
N THR A 11 14.64 -14.99 6.52
CA THR A 11 15.11 -13.85 5.72
C THR A 11 15.95 -14.30 4.54
N LYS A 12 15.84 -13.60 3.41
CA LYS A 12 16.63 -13.82 2.19
C LYS A 12 17.50 -12.60 1.88
N GLN A 13 18.51 -12.77 1.01
CA GLN A 13 19.43 -11.68 0.65
C GLN A 13 18.92 -10.86 -0.53
N THR A 14 18.08 -11.44 -1.39
CA THR A 14 17.56 -10.77 -2.59
C THR A 14 16.05 -10.89 -2.73
N PRO A 15 15.38 -9.96 -3.44
CA PRO A 15 13.98 -10.12 -3.82
C PRO A 15 13.71 -11.42 -4.57
N PHE A 16 14.57 -11.81 -5.52
CA PHE A 16 14.42 -13.06 -6.25
C PHE A 16 14.37 -14.28 -5.32
N GLU A 17 15.26 -14.36 -4.32
CA GLU A 17 15.24 -15.45 -3.33
C GLU A 17 13.96 -15.46 -2.48
N VAL A 18 13.33 -14.29 -2.24
CA VAL A 18 12.02 -14.21 -1.58
C VAL A 18 10.93 -14.78 -2.49
N ALA A 19 10.95 -14.40 -3.78
CA ALA A 19 9.99 -14.89 -4.76
C ALA A 19 10.06 -16.41 -4.92
N GLU A 20 11.26 -16.99 -4.98
CA GLU A 20 11.46 -18.45 -5.09
C GLU A 20 10.97 -19.24 -3.86
N ALA A 21 10.79 -18.58 -2.72
CA ALA A 21 10.38 -19.21 -1.47
C ALA A 21 8.93 -18.89 -1.06
N SER A 22 8.16 -18.19 -1.89
CA SER A 22 6.85 -17.65 -1.51
C SER A 22 5.78 -17.85 -2.58
N ASP A 23 4.58 -18.29 -2.20
CA ASP A 23 3.41 -18.29 -3.10
C ASP A 23 2.80 -16.88 -3.26
N VAL A 24 2.97 -16.02 -2.24
CA VAL A 24 2.47 -14.64 -2.23
C VAL A 24 3.58 -13.70 -1.80
N VAL A 25 3.77 -12.61 -2.54
CA VAL A 25 4.76 -11.58 -2.22
C VAL A 25 4.06 -10.24 -1.98
N ILE A 26 4.40 -9.58 -0.87
CA ILE A 26 3.92 -8.24 -0.54
C ILE A 26 5.11 -7.28 -0.49
N THR A 27 5.03 -6.16 -1.23
CA THR A 27 6.02 -5.08 -1.18
C THR A 27 5.46 -3.84 -0.49
N MET A 28 6.33 -3.11 0.22
CA MET A 28 5.98 -1.88 0.95
C MET A 28 7.18 -0.93 0.94
N LEU A 29 7.38 -0.24 -0.17
CA LEU A 29 8.61 0.47 -0.50
C LEU A 29 8.42 1.99 -0.58
N PRO A 30 9.49 2.80 -0.48
CA PRO A 30 9.36 4.25 -0.35
C PRO A 30 8.89 5.00 -1.60
N SER A 31 9.14 4.50 -2.81
CA SER A 31 8.80 5.20 -4.06
C SER A 31 8.75 4.27 -5.28
N SER A 32 8.23 4.77 -6.40
CA SER A 32 8.14 4.05 -7.68
C SER A 32 9.49 3.49 -8.14
N SER A 33 10.59 4.22 -7.96
CA SER A 33 11.93 3.74 -8.36
C SER A 33 12.38 2.53 -7.54
N HIS A 34 12.06 2.49 -6.25
CA HIS A 34 12.37 1.33 -5.40
C HIS A 34 11.52 0.13 -5.80
N VAL A 35 10.22 0.33 -6.07
CA VAL A 35 9.34 -0.76 -6.54
C VAL A 35 9.86 -1.32 -7.87
N LEU A 36 10.15 -0.44 -8.84
CA LEU A 36 10.69 -0.87 -10.14
C LEU A 36 12.01 -1.63 -9.99
N ASN A 37 12.91 -1.20 -9.12
CA ASN A 37 14.16 -1.92 -8.86
C ASN A 37 13.94 -3.27 -8.17
N VAL A 38 13.01 -3.35 -7.21
CA VAL A 38 12.69 -4.61 -6.53
C VAL A 38 12.01 -5.60 -7.45
N TYR A 39 11.20 -5.15 -8.42
CA TYR A 39 10.56 -6.04 -9.39
C TYR A 39 11.47 -6.41 -10.56
N ASN A 40 12.09 -5.41 -11.20
CA ASN A 40 12.78 -5.56 -12.49
C ASN A 40 14.30 -5.44 -12.41
N GLY A 41 14.85 -5.21 -11.22
CA GLY A 41 16.30 -5.08 -11.04
C GLY A 41 17.04 -6.41 -11.25
N PRO A 42 18.39 -6.38 -11.26
CA PRO A 42 19.22 -7.56 -11.51
C PRO A 42 18.89 -8.76 -10.63
N ASP A 43 18.48 -8.55 -9.38
CA ASP A 43 18.04 -9.59 -8.44
C ASP A 43 16.55 -9.45 -8.06
N GLY A 44 15.75 -8.91 -8.99
CA GLY A 44 14.36 -8.54 -8.77
C GLY A 44 13.40 -9.72 -8.66
N LEU A 45 12.18 -9.45 -8.19
CA LEU A 45 11.10 -10.42 -8.07
C LEU A 45 10.78 -11.13 -9.39
N LEU A 46 10.98 -10.45 -10.53
CA LEU A 46 10.73 -10.98 -11.86
C LEU A 46 11.99 -11.50 -12.56
N GLN A 47 13.12 -11.63 -11.86
CA GLN A 47 14.38 -12.12 -12.43
C GLN A 47 14.27 -13.54 -13.00
N GLY A 48 13.35 -14.36 -12.49
CA GLY A 48 13.06 -15.71 -13.01
C GLY A 48 12.59 -15.73 -14.47
N GLY A 49 12.41 -14.56 -15.09
CA GLY A 49 11.98 -14.39 -16.47
C GLY A 49 10.50 -14.71 -16.60
N ASP A 50 10.16 -15.51 -17.60
CA ASP A 50 8.76 -15.88 -17.86
C ASP A 50 8.22 -16.91 -16.87
N LEU A 51 9.02 -17.47 -15.97
CA LEU A 51 8.59 -18.51 -15.03
C LEU A 51 8.71 -18.03 -13.58
N LEU A 52 7.57 -17.84 -12.91
CA LEU A 52 7.50 -17.35 -11.53
C LEU A 52 6.91 -18.38 -10.57
N THR A 53 7.44 -18.40 -9.34
CA THR A 53 6.91 -19.19 -8.23
C THR A 53 5.69 -18.52 -7.57
N PRO A 54 5.71 -17.20 -7.25
CA PRO A 54 4.57 -16.57 -6.62
C PRO A 54 3.38 -16.45 -7.58
N GLN A 55 2.21 -16.82 -7.10
CA GLN A 55 0.94 -16.65 -7.82
C GLN A 55 0.32 -15.27 -7.63
N LEU A 56 0.63 -14.60 -6.52
CA LEU A 56 0.05 -13.31 -6.17
C LEU A 56 1.12 -12.33 -5.70
N PHE A 57 1.14 -11.17 -6.35
CA PHE A 57 1.93 -10.01 -5.96
C PHE A 57 1.01 -8.93 -5.41
N ILE A 58 1.38 -8.33 -4.29
CA ILE A 58 0.63 -7.21 -3.70
C ILE A 58 1.62 -6.07 -3.44
N ASP A 59 1.52 -4.98 -4.20
CA ASP A 59 2.30 -3.79 -3.90
C ASP A 59 1.49 -2.83 -3.02
N SER A 60 1.89 -2.69 -1.77
CA SER A 60 1.30 -1.78 -0.81
C SER A 60 2.03 -0.44 -0.68
N SER A 61 2.98 -0.20 -1.58
CA SER A 61 3.67 1.08 -1.70
C SER A 61 2.71 2.19 -2.17
N THR A 62 3.00 3.44 -1.81
CA THR A 62 2.33 4.59 -2.43
C THR A 62 3.16 5.04 -3.64
N ILE A 63 2.76 4.61 -4.83
CA ILE A 63 3.44 4.91 -6.09
C ILE A 63 2.48 5.53 -7.11
N ASP A 64 3.02 6.01 -8.23
CA ASP A 64 2.18 6.52 -9.31
C ASP A 64 1.36 5.38 -9.97
N PRO A 65 0.10 5.64 -10.38
CA PRO A 65 -0.76 4.59 -10.91
C PRO A 65 -0.26 3.96 -12.22
N GLN A 66 0.56 4.69 -13.00
CA GLN A 66 1.09 4.15 -14.26
C GLN A 66 2.13 3.07 -13.99
N THR A 67 2.98 3.25 -12.99
CA THR A 67 3.93 2.23 -12.55
C THR A 67 3.19 0.98 -12.06
N SER A 68 2.16 1.12 -11.21
CA SER A 68 1.34 -0.02 -10.76
C SER A 68 0.74 -0.80 -11.93
N ARG A 69 0.16 -0.08 -12.91
CA ARG A 69 -0.43 -0.70 -14.12
C ARG A 69 0.61 -1.41 -14.98
N LYS A 70 1.78 -0.80 -15.19
CA LYS A 70 2.88 -1.41 -15.95
C LYS A 70 3.35 -2.70 -15.29
N LEU A 71 3.54 -2.68 -13.98
CA LEU A 71 3.94 -3.87 -13.23
C LEU A 71 2.87 -4.96 -13.28
N ALA A 72 1.59 -4.61 -13.17
CA ALA A 72 0.52 -5.59 -13.30
C ALA A 72 0.54 -6.29 -14.66
N VAL A 73 0.81 -5.55 -15.75
CA VAL A 73 0.98 -6.13 -17.09
C VAL A 73 2.25 -7.00 -17.18
N SER A 74 3.38 -6.55 -16.63
CA SER A 74 4.61 -7.34 -16.59
C SER A 74 4.42 -8.66 -15.86
N VAL A 75 3.75 -8.65 -14.71
CA VAL A 75 3.43 -9.84 -13.91
C VAL A 75 2.49 -10.78 -14.67
N SER A 76 1.45 -10.25 -15.32
CA SER A 76 0.49 -11.08 -16.07
C SER A 76 1.07 -11.74 -17.32
N ASN A 77 2.15 -11.18 -17.88
CA ASN A 77 2.84 -11.77 -19.04
C ASN A 77 3.74 -12.95 -18.65
N CYS A 78 4.06 -13.11 -17.38
CA CYS A 78 4.78 -14.27 -16.87
C CYS A 78 3.84 -15.48 -16.73
N ILE A 79 4.42 -16.66 -16.54
CA ILE A 79 3.78 -17.96 -16.40
C ILE A 79 4.16 -18.54 -15.04
N LEU A 80 3.24 -19.26 -14.40
CA LEU A 80 3.54 -19.95 -13.15
C LEU A 80 4.40 -21.19 -13.40
N LYS A 81 5.46 -21.37 -12.59
CA LYS A 81 6.30 -22.58 -12.61
C LYS A 81 5.50 -23.86 -12.36
N GLU A 82 4.50 -23.76 -11.49
CA GLU A 82 3.60 -24.84 -11.15
C GLU A 82 2.16 -24.43 -11.46
N LYS A 83 1.37 -25.34 -12.05
CA LYS A 83 -0.06 -25.11 -12.20
C LYS A 83 -0.70 -24.99 -10.83
N LYS A 84 -1.32 -23.84 -10.55
CA LYS A 84 -2.13 -23.61 -9.36
C LYS A 84 -3.61 -23.66 -9.76
N GLU A 85 -4.49 -24.01 -8.82
CA GLU A 85 -5.92 -24.13 -9.08
C GLU A 85 -6.61 -22.78 -9.37
N ASN A 86 -6.02 -21.67 -8.89
CA ASN A 86 -6.70 -20.38 -8.88
C ASN A 86 -6.48 -19.54 -10.14
N TRP A 87 -5.25 -19.46 -10.65
CA TRP A 87 -4.89 -18.59 -11.77
C TRP A 87 -3.87 -19.28 -12.69
N GLU A 88 -4.01 -19.12 -14.00
CA GLU A 88 -3.07 -19.67 -14.99
C GLU A 88 -1.76 -18.87 -15.07
N ASN A 89 -1.85 -17.56 -14.84
CA ASN A 89 -0.74 -16.62 -14.81
C ASN A 89 -0.64 -15.98 -13.42
N PRO A 90 0.55 -15.49 -13.03
CA PRO A 90 0.69 -14.67 -11.83
C PRO A 90 -0.19 -13.42 -11.91
N VAL A 91 -0.77 -13.03 -10.79
CA VAL A 91 -1.66 -11.86 -10.68
C VAL A 91 -1.09 -10.82 -9.73
N MET A 92 -1.47 -9.55 -9.92
CA MET A 92 -1.01 -8.44 -9.11
C MET A 92 -2.16 -7.57 -8.61
N LEU A 93 -2.05 -7.16 -7.34
CA LEU A 93 -2.86 -6.10 -6.73
C LEU A 93 -1.98 -4.91 -6.36
N ASP A 94 -2.46 -3.69 -6.57
CA ASP A 94 -1.93 -2.51 -5.91
C ASP A 94 -2.80 -2.19 -4.68
N ALA A 95 -2.23 -2.30 -3.49
CA ALA A 95 -2.94 -2.23 -2.21
C ALA A 95 -2.30 -1.24 -1.23
N PRO A 96 -2.10 0.04 -1.59
CA PRO A 96 -1.55 1.04 -0.68
C PRO A 96 -2.37 1.18 0.61
N VAL A 97 -1.66 1.56 1.68
CA VAL A 97 -2.21 1.58 3.03
C VAL A 97 -2.37 2.98 3.62
N SER A 98 -3.26 3.14 4.60
CA SER A 98 -3.40 4.32 5.43
C SER A 98 -3.46 3.97 6.92
N GLY A 99 -2.95 4.87 7.78
CA GLY A 99 -2.92 4.70 9.25
C GLY A 99 -1.54 4.86 9.89
N GLY A 100 -0.46 4.81 9.09
CA GLY A 100 0.91 4.99 9.58
C GLY A 100 1.41 3.84 10.46
N VAL A 101 2.56 4.05 11.10
CA VAL A 101 3.26 3.02 11.90
C VAL A 101 2.38 2.51 13.05
N VAL A 102 1.68 3.40 13.74
CA VAL A 102 0.78 3.03 14.86
C VAL A 102 -0.31 2.06 14.41
N ALA A 103 -0.92 2.31 13.24
CA ALA A 103 -1.94 1.41 12.73
C ALA A 103 -1.34 0.08 12.25
N ALA A 104 -0.13 0.08 11.69
CA ALA A 104 0.57 -1.13 11.28
C ALA A 104 0.90 -2.04 12.48
N GLU A 105 1.43 -1.47 13.56
CA GLU A 105 1.74 -2.21 14.80
C GLU A 105 0.47 -2.78 15.45
N ALA A 106 -0.65 -2.06 15.34
CA ALA A 106 -1.94 -2.50 15.86
C ALA A 106 -2.73 -3.42 14.90
N GLY A 107 -2.19 -3.76 13.73
CA GLY A 107 -2.91 -4.57 12.72
C GLY A 107 -4.21 -3.91 12.23
N SER A 108 -4.24 -2.59 12.16
CA SER A 108 -5.46 -1.78 11.95
C SER A 108 -5.39 -0.85 10.75
N LEU A 109 -4.44 -1.09 9.83
CA LEU A 109 -4.33 -0.38 8.55
C LEU A 109 -5.63 -0.44 7.74
N THR A 110 -5.83 0.57 6.90
CA THR A 110 -6.82 0.55 5.82
C THR A 110 -6.11 0.32 4.50
N PHE A 111 -6.46 -0.76 3.79
CA PHE A 111 -5.97 -1.07 2.44
C PHE A 111 -6.93 -0.54 1.37
N MET A 112 -6.39 0.09 0.32
CA MET A 112 -7.12 0.55 -0.86
C MET A 112 -6.64 -0.28 -2.05
N VAL A 113 -7.47 -1.18 -2.57
CA VAL A 113 -7.01 -2.29 -3.41
C VAL A 113 -7.51 -2.16 -4.84
N GLY A 114 -6.58 -1.98 -5.78
CA GLY A 114 -6.82 -2.07 -7.22
C GLY A 114 -6.38 -3.42 -7.77
N GLY A 115 -7.11 -3.91 -8.78
CA GLY A 115 -6.86 -5.18 -9.46
C GLY A 115 -8.15 -5.87 -9.88
N SER A 116 -8.08 -7.19 -10.11
CA SER A 116 -9.28 -7.98 -10.38
C SER A 116 -10.06 -8.25 -9.08
N GLU A 117 -11.39 -8.32 -9.17
CA GLU A 117 -12.25 -8.50 -8.01
C GLU A 117 -12.09 -9.89 -7.38
N ASP A 118 -11.94 -10.94 -8.18
CA ASP A 118 -11.68 -12.30 -7.70
C ASP A 118 -10.37 -12.39 -6.92
N VAL A 119 -9.32 -11.74 -7.43
CA VAL A 119 -8.00 -11.66 -6.78
C VAL A 119 -8.08 -10.88 -5.48
N TYR A 120 -8.83 -9.76 -5.46
CA TYR A 120 -9.11 -9.00 -4.23
C TYR A 120 -9.83 -9.85 -3.18
N LEU A 121 -10.85 -10.61 -3.57
CA LEU A 121 -11.60 -11.49 -2.67
C LEU A 121 -10.69 -12.59 -2.10
N ALA A 122 -9.82 -13.18 -2.91
CA ALA A 122 -8.84 -14.16 -2.48
C ALA A 122 -7.79 -13.57 -1.51
N ALA A 123 -7.34 -12.34 -1.74
CA ALA A 123 -6.36 -11.65 -0.88
C ALA A 123 -6.96 -11.07 0.40
N LYS A 124 -8.30 -11.01 0.52
CA LYS A 124 -9.00 -10.25 1.57
C LYS A 124 -8.59 -10.64 2.99
N SER A 125 -8.53 -11.94 3.29
CA SER A 125 -8.16 -12.45 4.62
C SER A 125 -6.71 -12.12 4.98
N LEU A 126 -5.80 -12.21 4.00
CA LEU A 126 -4.39 -11.85 4.16
C LEU A 126 -4.25 -10.36 4.49
N LEU A 127 -4.92 -9.48 3.74
CA LEU A 127 -4.90 -8.04 4.00
C LEU A 127 -5.48 -7.67 5.38
N LEU A 128 -6.57 -8.34 5.78
CA LEU A 128 -7.19 -8.14 7.09
C LEU A 128 -6.36 -8.70 8.27
N SER A 129 -5.31 -9.49 8.00
CA SER A 129 -4.36 -9.89 9.03
C SER A 129 -3.41 -8.75 9.44
N MET A 130 -3.26 -7.74 8.57
CA MET A 130 -2.46 -6.53 8.82
C MET A 130 -3.31 -5.26 8.96
N GLY A 131 -4.63 -5.37 8.75
CA GLY A 131 -5.52 -4.23 8.63
C GLY A 131 -6.90 -4.45 9.20
N LYS A 132 -7.59 -3.35 9.49
CA LYS A 132 -8.98 -3.37 9.95
C LYS A 132 -9.97 -3.18 8.80
N ASN A 133 -9.55 -2.51 7.73
CA ASN A 133 -10.40 -2.25 6.57
C ASN A 133 -9.65 -2.59 5.28
N THR A 134 -10.40 -3.07 4.29
CA THR A 134 -9.92 -3.27 2.94
C THR A 134 -11.03 -2.87 1.98
N ILE A 135 -10.70 -2.00 1.02
CA ILE A 135 -11.65 -1.35 0.12
C ILE A 135 -11.26 -1.70 -1.30
N PHE A 136 -12.15 -2.34 -2.05
CA PHE A 136 -11.95 -2.58 -3.48
C PHE A 136 -12.14 -1.28 -4.26
N CYS A 137 -11.14 -0.90 -5.05
CA CYS A 137 -11.08 0.34 -5.81
C CYS A 137 -11.30 0.12 -7.33
N GLY A 138 -11.62 -1.10 -7.75
CA GLY A 138 -11.74 -1.47 -9.16
C GLY A 138 -10.40 -1.93 -9.74
N GLY A 139 -10.20 -1.71 -11.04
CA GLY A 139 -9.10 -2.30 -11.82
C GLY A 139 -7.67 -1.88 -11.42
N PRO A 140 -6.66 -2.43 -12.11
CA PRO A 140 -5.24 -2.20 -11.80
C PRO A 140 -4.85 -0.71 -11.73
N GLY A 141 -4.11 -0.35 -10.68
CA GLY A 141 -3.67 1.00 -10.37
C GLY A 141 -4.69 1.86 -9.63
N ASN A 142 -5.93 1.41 -9.46
CA ASN A 142 -6.96 2.23 -8.81
C ASN A 142 -6.79 2.33 -7.29
N GLY A 143 -6.12 1.37 -6.64
CA GLY A 143 -5.74 1.50 -5.23
C GLY A 143 -4.78 2.69 -5.05
N SER A 144 -3.82 2.80 -5.95
CA SER A 144 -2.84 3.90 -6.03
C SER A 144 -3.54 5.24 -6.30
N VAL A 145 -4.50 5.29 -7.23
CA VAL A 145 -5.34 6.48 -7.46
C VAL A 145 -6.10 6.87 -6.18
N ALA A 146 -6.77 5.92 -5.55
CA ALA A 146 -7.52 6.17 -4.32
C ALA A 146 -6.61 6.73 -3.21
N LYS A 147 -5.40 6.18 -3.07
CA LYS A 147 -4.43 6.64 -2.08
C LYS A 147 -3.93 8.06 -2.36
N ILE A 148 -3.63 8.38 -3.62
CA ILE A 148 -3.21 9.73 -4.03
C ILE A 148 -4.33 10.74 -3.72
N CYS A 149 -5.57 10.44 -4.08
CA CYS A 149 -6.73 11.28 -3.77
C CYS A 149 -6.91 11.47 -2.26
N ASN A 150 -6.79 10.40 -1.46
CA ASN A 150 -6.85 10.47 0.00
C ASN A 150 -5.77 11.41 0.56
N ASN A 151 -4.52 11.26 0.10
CA ASN A 151 -3.41 12.07 0.61
C ASN A 151 -3.52 13.54 0.16
N LEU A 152 -4.02 13.81 -1.04
CA LEU A 152 -4.30 15.16 -1.51
C LEU A 152 -5.37 15.85 -0.64
N ALA A 153 -6.49 15.17 -0.38
CA ALA A 153 -7.56 15.71 0.47
C ALA A 153 -7.06 15.98 1.90
N MET A 154 -6.23 15.08 2.44
CA MET A 154 -5.58 15.26 3.74
C MET A 154 -4.68 16.51 3.75
N ALA A 155 -3.82 16.68 2.74
CA ALA A 155 -2.91 17.81 2.63
C ALA A 155 -3.65 19.15 2.51
N ILE A 156 -4.70 19.23 1.69
CA ILE A 156 -5.54 20.43 1.57
C ILE A 156 -6.19 20.77 2.91
N SER A 157 -6.70 19.76 3.63
CA SER A 157 -7.29 19.95 4.96
C SER A 157 -6.26 20.45 5.98
N MET A 158 -5.03 19.94 5.95
CA MET A 158 -3.93 20.42 6.80
C MET A 158 -3.60 21.88 6.56
N LEU A 159 -3.53 22.29 5.29
CA LEU A 159 -3.24 23.67 4.91
C LEU A 159 -4.35 24.60 5.40
N GLY A 160 -5.62 24.28 5.11
CA GLY A 160 -6.75 25.09 5.56
C GLY A 160 -6.84 25.23 7.08
N LEU A 161 -6.60 24.14 7.83
CA LEU A 161 -6.54 24.21 9.30
C LEU A 161 -5.38 25.06 9.80
N SER A 162 -4.21 24.97 9.17
CA SER A 162 -3.03 25.73 9.57
C SER A 162 -3.23 27.23 9.35
N GLU A 163 -3.82 27.63 8.23
CA GLU A 163 -4.16 29.03 7.96
C GLU A 163 -5.24 29.54 8.92
N ALA A 164 -6.29 28.76 9.17
CA ALA A 164 -7.35 29.14 10.10
C ALA A 164 -6.83 29.26 11.55
N LEU A 165 -5.90 28.41 11.98
CA LEU A 165 -5.20 28.52 13.26
C LEU A 165 -4.38 29.80 13.34
N ALA A 166 -3.56 30.09 12.33
CA ALA A 166 -2.74 31.30 12.29
C ALA A 166 -3.60 32.58 12.33
N LEU A 167 -4.69 32.62 11.56
CA LEU A 167 -5.66 33.72 11.60
C LEU A 167 -6.34 33.84 12.96
N GLY A 168 -6.79 32.73 13.55
CA GLY A 168 -7.41 32.76 14.87
C GLY A 168 -6.46 33.31 15.93
N GLN A 169 -5.20 32.87 15.92
CA GLN A 169 -4.19 33.38 16.86
C GLN A 169 -3.91 34.87 16.68
N SER A 170 -3.84 35.35 15.43
CA SER A 170 -3.63 36.79 15.17
C SER A 170 -4.82 37.66 15.58
N LEU A 171 -6.03 37.10 15.59
CA LEU A 171 -7.27 37.74 16.07
C LEU A 171 -7.55 37.52 17.56
N GLY A 172 -6.66 36.84 18.29
CA GLY A 172 -6.70 36.75 19.76
C GLY A 172 -7.36 35.51 20.36
N ILE A 173 -7.71 34.49 19.57
CA ILE A 173 -8.16 33.18 20.10
C ILE A 173 -6.97 32.20 20.22
N THR A 174 -6.91 31.46 21.32
CA THR A 174 -5.84 30.45 21.48
C THR A 174 -6.03 29.28 20.51
N ALA A 175 -4.91 28.71 20.04
CA ALA A 175 -4.93 27.50 19.22
C ALA A 175 -5.72 26.36 19.90
N SER A 176 -5.57 26.19 21.23
CA SER A 176 -6.28 25.15 21.98
C SER A 176 -7.81 25.32 21.95
N THR A 177 -8.31 26.55 22.06
CA THR A 177 -9.75 26.85 21.97
C THR A 177 -10.24 26.58 20.55
N LEU A 178 -9.48 27.02 19.54
CA LEU A 178 -9.88 26.85 18.14
C LEU A 178 -9.87 25.37 17.71
N THR A 179 -8.86 24.60 18.14
CA THR A 179 -8.80 23.15 17.99
C THR A 179 -10.02 22.45 18.60
N LYS A 180 -10.45 22.84 19.80
CA LYS A 180 -11.69 22.31 20.41
C LYS A 180 -12.90 22.60 19.53
N ILE A 181 -13.04 23.83 19.03
CA ILE A 181 -14.11 24.23 18.11
C ILE A 181 -14.09 23.37 16.85
N PHE A 182 -12.94 23.25 16.18
CA PHE A 182 -12.80 22.44 14.97
C PHE A 182 -13.21 20.98 15.17
N ASN A 183 -12.85 20.39 16.32
CA ASN A 183 -13.18 19.00 16.64
C ASN A 183 -14.67 18.77 16.97
N SER A 184 -15.42 19.82 17.31
CA SER A 184 -16.86 19.78 17.60
C SER A 184 -17.75 20.40 16.51
N SER A 185 -17.17 20.85 15.39
CA SER A 185 -17.90 21.59 14.35
C SER A 185 -17.50 21.11 12.95
N SER A 186 -17.98 21.80 11.91
CA SER A 186 -17.86 21.36 10.51
C SER A 186 -16.42 21.32 9.96
N ALA A 187 -15.46 21.91 10.65
CA ALA A 187 -14.03 21.89 10.25
C ALA A 187 -13.32 20.57 10.63
N ARG A 188 -14.00 19.63 11.30
CA ARG A 188 -13.44 18.36 11.76
C ARG A 188 -12.90 17.51 10.60
N CYS A 189 -11.59 17.27 10.55
CA CYS A 189 -10.94 16.37 9.58
C CYS A 189 -9.99 15.37 10.28
N TRP A 190 -9.17 14.60 9.56
CA TRP A 190 -8.20 13.66 10.18
C TRP A 190 -7.00 14.38 10.80
N SER A 191 -6.59 15.51 10.21
CA SER A 191 -5.38 16.28 10.56
C SER A 191 -5.51 17.11 11.83
N ARG A 192 -6.15 16.52 12.85
CA ARG A 192 -6.47 17.17 14.12
C ARG A 192 -5.18 17.42 14.89
N TYR A 193 -4.99 18.68 15.28
CA TYR A 193 -4.11 19.03 16.40
C TYR A 193 -4.88 18.87 17.72
#